data_AF-A0AAE9FCM7-F1
#
_entry.id   AF-A0AAE9FCM7-F1
#
_cell.length_a   1.000
_cell.length_b   1.000
_cell.length_c   1.000
_cell.angle_alpha   90.00
_cell.angle_beta   90.00
_cell.angle_gamma   90.00
#
_symmetry.space_group_name_H-M   'P 1'
#
loop_
_entity.id
_entity.type
_entity.pdbx_description
1 polymer ?
#
loop_
_entity_poly.entity_id
_entity_poly.type
_entity_poly.pdbx_seq_one_letter_code
_entity_poly.pdbx_strand_id
1 'polypeptide(L)'
;MRVLSFLVITIVSPVYCSGYYDGARWHCGINKLTETISEWLAKPFDYHGVNQCCHAHDEHYYHHTLSREDADRVFCECLDQNTNWFVRNLVEPIFCKSVQTYAIWQKFTNQDPWSAPYTTTPRTTTTTQTPLNYYLELLRQREREYELRKQEELRRREEMERENEKFRQEWNLYQQLKKQKMEFE
;
A
#
# COMPACT_ATOMS: atom_id res chain seq x y z
N MET A 1 33.89 5.55 59.24
CA MET A 1 32.75 5.00 58.50
C MET A 1 32.39 5.97 57.39
N ARG A 2 32.68 5.64 56.12
CA ARG A 2 32.28 6.45 54.97
C ARG A 2 31.33 5.61 54.13
N VAL A 3 30.07 6.04 54.09
CA VAL A 3 29.00 5.36 53.35
C VAL A 3 29.22 5.62 51.87
N LEU A 4 29.38 4.53 51.11
CA LEU A 4 29.39 4.51 49.65
C LEU A 4 27.96 4.71 49.15
N SER A 5 27.64 5.91 48.66
CA SER A 5 26.46 6.10 47.83
C SER A 5 26.82 5.80 46.37
N PHE A 6 26.34 4.67 45.90
CA PHE A 6 26.41 4.25 44.50
C PHE A 6 25.65 5.25 43.62
N LEU A 7 26.39 6.06 42.87
CA LEU A 7 25.87 6.78 41.70
C LEU A 7 25.74 5.76 40.56
N VAL A 8 24.55 5.21 40.37
CA VAL A 8 24.15 4.55 39.13
C VAL A 8 24.01 5.66 38.09
N ILE A 9 25.12 6.03 37.47
CA ILE A 9 25.12 6.84 36.26
C ILE A 9 24.69 5.89 35.16
N THR A 10 23.40 5.88 34.84
CA THR A 10 22.91 5.34 33.57
C THR A 10 23.63 6.11 32.47
N ILE A 11 24.61 5.46 31.85
CA ILE A 11 25.30 5.94 30.66
C ILE A 11 24.26 5.85 29.53
N VAL A 12 23.37 6.84 29.45
CA VAL A 12 22.70 7.15 28.19
C VAL A 12 23.79 7.78 27.35
N SER A 13 24.58 6.94 26.67
CA SER A 13 25.46 7.45 25.63
C SER A 13 24.59 8.26 24.69
N PRO A 14 24.83 9.57 24.52
CA PRO A 14 24.27 10.26 23.39
C PRO A 14 24.91 9.59 22.18
N VAL A 15 24.16 8.70 21.53
CA VAL A 15 24.49 8.27 20.19
C VAL A 15 24.37 9.53 19.36
N TYR A 16 25.50 10.23 19.23
CA TYR A 16 25.68 11.25 18.22
C TYR A 16 25.59 10.52 16.89
N CYS A 17 24.36 10.40 16.38
CA CYS A 17 24.08 9.93 15.03
C CYS A 17 24.62 10.97 14.06
N SER A 18 25.91 10.85 13.78
CA SER A 18 26.66 11.54 12.75
C SER A 18 25.93 11.43 11.41
N GLY A 19 25.86 12.55 10.69
CA GLY A 19 25.12 12.70 9.44
C GLY A 19 25.63 11.81 8.32
N TYR A 20 24.89 10.73 8.02
CA TYR A 20 25.17 9.81 6.91
C TYR A 20 23.97 9.59 5.96
N TYR A 21 22.89 10.38 6.08
CA TYR A 21 21.63 10.13 5.34
C TYR A 21 21.18 11.33 4.49
N ASP A 22 22.12 12.11 3.96
CA ASP A 22 21.79 13.20 3.02
C ASP A 22 21.47 12.62 1.64
N GLY A 23 20.17 12.45 1.31
CA GLY A 23 19.76 12.34 -0.09
C GLY A 23 18.39 11.72 -0.38
N ALA A 24 17.88 10.82 0.46
CA ALA A 24 16.57 10.20 0.24
C ALA A 24 15.46 10.99 0.95
N ARG A 25 14.38 11.33 0.23
CA ARG A 25 13.19 11.91 0.87
C ARG A 25 12.57 10.85 1.80
N TRP A 26 12.30 11.22 3.04
CA TRP A 26 11.60 10.37 3.99
C TRP A 26 10.10 10.33 3.66
N HIS A 27 9.52 9.12 3.61
CA HIS A 27 8.14 8.87 3.18
C HIS A 27 7.24 8.36 4.30
N CYS A 28 7.78 7.89 5.42
CA CYS A 28 6.93 7.41 6.50
C CYS A 28 6.34 8.60 7.25
N GLY A 29 5.02 8.77 7.23
CA GLY A 29 4.34 9.78 8.05
C GLY A 29 3.20 10.47 7.30
N ILE A 30 2.23 10.96 8.06
CA ILE A 30 1.04 11.62 7.51
C ILE A 30 1.27 13.13 7.42
N ASN A 31 2.01 13.67 8.39
CA ASN A 31 2.40 15.07 8.49
C ASN A 31 3.85 15.19 8.99
N LYS A 32 4.40 16.39 8.91
CA LYS A 32 5.78 16.69 9.31
C LYS A 32 6.16 16.22 10.73
N LEU A 33 5.22 16.24 11.67
CA LEU A 33 5.46 15.77 13.03
C LEU A 33 5.63 14.24 13.06
N THR A 34 4.68 13.50 12.48
CA THR A 34 4.74 12.04 12.39
C THR A 34 5.89 11.56 11.50
N GLU A 35 6.26 12.33 10.46
CA GLU A 35 7.46 12.11 9.66
C GLU A 35 8.71 12.18 10.51
N THR A 36 8.88 13.27 11.28
CA THR A 36 10.07 13.44 12.14
C THR A 36 10.20 12.33 13.18
N ILE A 37 9.07 11.93 13.80
CA ILE A 37 9.06 10.89 14.84
C ILE A 37 9.39 9.52 14.23
N SER A 38 8.75 9.15 13.13
CA SER A 38 8.99 7.87 12.46
C SER A 38 10.41 7.79 11.90
N GLU A 39 10.94 8.90 11.37
CA GLU A 39 12.32 9.00 10.91
C GLU A 39 13.29 8.73 12.06
N TRP A 40 13.08 9.38 13.20
CA TRP A 40 13.90 9.19 14.40
C TRP A 40 13.87 7.74 14.91
N LEU A 41 12.70 7.09 14.85
CA LEU A 41 12.55 5.69 15.24
C LEU A 41 13.26 4.71 14.29
N ALA A 42 13.27 4.98 12.99
CA ALA A 42 13.86 4.08 11.99
C ALA A 42 15.36 4.30 11.78
N LYS A 43 15.85 5.53 11.97
CA LYS A 43 17.25 5.94 11.77
C LYS A 43 18.32 5.08 12.46
N PRO A 44 18.14 4.58 13.70
CA PRO A 44 19.14 3.73 14.35
C PRO A 44 19.14 2.27 13.87
N PHE A 45 18.18 1.87 13.04
CA PHE A 45 18.00 0.47 12.62
C PHE A 45 18.24 0.31 11.12
N ASP A 46 17.18 0.28 10.31
CA ASP A 46 17.25 0.18 8.85
C ASP A 46 16.42 1.29 8.23
N TYR A 47 17.01 2.50 8.22
CA TYR A 47 16.40 3.69 7.63
C TYR A 47 15.92 3.44 6.20
N HIS A 48 16.75 2.83 5.36
CA HIS A 48 16.45 2.65 3.95
C HIS A 48 15.37 1.60 3.70
N GLY A 49 15.44 0.44 4.35
CA GLY A 49 14.43 -0.60 4.21
C GLY A 49 13.05 -0.14 4.72
N VAL A 50 13.02 0.57 5.85
CA VAL A 50 11.76 1.12 6.38
C VAL A 50 11.21 2.20 5.44
N ASN A 51 12.05 3.12 4.95
CA ASN A 51 11.62 4.17 4.02
C ASN A 51 11.07 3.59 2.70
N GLN A 52 11.67 2.50 2.21
CA GLN A 52 11.20 1.81 1.01
C GLN A 52 9.80 1.21 1.21
N CYS A 53 9.55 0.58 2.36
CA CYS A 53 8.21 0.08 2.69
C CYS A 53 7.17 1.21 2.74
N CYS A 54 7.53 2.37 3.32
CA CYS A 54 6.65 3.53 3.36
C CYS A 54 6.40 4.14 1.98
N HIS A 55 7.42 4.21 1.13
CA HIS A 55 7.25 4.68 -0.24
C HIS A 55 6.29 3.78 -1.04
N ALA A 56 6.45 2.46 -0.93
CA ALA A 56 5.54 1.51 -1.60
C ALA A 56 4.10 1.61 -1.06
N HIS A 57 3.95 1.80 0.26
CA HIS A 57 2.65 2.05 0.90
C HIS A 57 1.97 3.31 0.34
N ASP A 58 2.69 4.43 0.32
CA ASP A 58 2.22 5.70 -0.25
C ASP A 58 1.79 5.55 -1.72
N GLU A 59 2.59 4.86 -2.55
CA GLU A 59 2.28 4.61 -3.96
C GLU A 59 0.96 3.84 -4.14
N HIS A 60 0.68 2.85 -3.28
CA HIS A 60 -0.59 2.14 -3.30
C HIS A 60 -1.78 3.06 -3.01
N TYR A 61 -1.61 4.02 -2.11
CA TYR A 61 -2.61 5.05 -1.80
C TYR A 61 -2.78 6.06 -2.94
N TYR A 62 -1.70 6.64 -3.45
CA TYR A 62 -1.75 7.66 -4.49
C TYR A 62 -2.33 7.11 -5.80
N HIS A 63 -1.94 5.90 -6.17
CA HIS A 63 -2.40 5.27 -7.41
C HIS A 63 -3.68 4.45 -7.26
N HIS A 64 -4.27 4.41 -6.06
CA HIS A 64 -5.51 3.68 -5.76
C HIS A 64 -5.46 2.21 -6.24
N THR A 65 -4.29 1.59 -6.15
CA THR A 65 -4.08 0.23 -6.67
C THR A 65 -4.57 -0.84 -5.70
N LEU A 66 -4.57 -0.54 -4.40
CA LEU A 66 -5.04 -1.42 -3.35
C LEU A 66 -6.03 -0.68 -2.45
N SER A 67 -6.96 -1.42 -1.83
CA SER A 67 -7.74 -0.87 -0.71
C SER A 67 -6.80 -0.43 0.41
N ARG A 68 -7.26 0.51 1.25
CA ARG A 68 -6.53 0.98 2.43
C ARG A 68 -6.06 -0.18 3.31
N GLU A 69 -6.96 -1.10 3.60
CA GLU A 69 -6.69 -2.28 4.41
C GLU A 69 -5.65 -3.20 3.76
N ASP A 70 -5.70 -3.36 2.44
CA ASP A 70 -4.73 -4.16 1.69
C ASP A 70 -3.36 -3.49 1.62
N ALA A 71 -3.31 -2.17 1.43
CA ALA A 71 -2.07 -1.40 1.46
C ALA A 71 -1.40 -1.48 2.84
N ASP A 72 -2.18 -1.31 3.92
CA ASP A 72 -1.68 -1.44 5.29
C ASP A 72 -1.14 -2.86 5.55
N ARG A 73 -1.81 -3.90 5.04
CA ARG A 73 -1.35 -5.30 5.16
C ARG A 73 -0.02 -5.52 4.44
N VAL A 74 0.09 -5.10 3.17
CA VAL A 74 1.32 -5.22 2.38
C VAL A 74 2.47 -4.44 3.03
N PHE A 75 2.17 -3.28 3.62
CA PHE A 75 3.14 -2.49 4.36
C PHE A 75 3.66 -3.22 5.61
N CYS A 76 2.79 -3.81 6.43
CA CYS A 76 3.22 -4.58 7.60
C CYS A 76 4.05 -5.81 7.19
N GLU A 77 3.66 -6.50 6.10
CA GLU A 77 4.42 -7.63 5.56
C GLU A 77 5.82 -7.20 5.07
N CYS A 78 5.95 -6.03 4.45
CA CYS A 78 7.23 -5.47 4.05
C CYS A 78 8.19 -5.25 5.24
N LEU A 79 7.67 -4.76 6.37
CA LEU A 79 8.46 -4.57 7.59
C LEU A 79 8.82 -5.90 8.27
N ASP A 80 7.92 -6.88 8.24
CA ASP A 80 8.17 -8.22 8.80
C ASP A 80 9.21 -9.02 7.98
N GLN A 81 9.26 -8.81 6.68
CA GLN A 81 10.28 -9.43 5.82
C GLN A 81 11.64 -8.73 5.86
N ASN A 82 11.77 -7.63 6.61
CA ASN A 82 13.03 -6.90 6.71
C ASN A 82 14.12 -7.79 7.33
N THR A 83 15.35 -7.69 6.81
CA THR A 83 16.49 -8.49 7.30
C THR A 83 16.86 -8.17 8.75
N ASN A 84 16.61 -6.95 9.21
CA ASN A 84 16.96 -6.45 10.54
C ASN A 84 15.94 -6.91 11.61
N TRP A 85 16.43 -7.61 12.63
CA TRP A 85 15.61 -8.10 13.74
C TRP A 85 14.87 -6.98 14.48
N PHE A 86 15.50 -5.82 14.67
CA PHE A 86 14.87 -4.67 15.35
C PHE A 86 13.72 -4.09 14.53
N VAL A 87 13.83 -4.12 13.20
CA VAL A 87 12.73 -3.69 12.35
C VAL A 87 11.53 -4.61 12.55
N ARG A 88 11.74 -5.93 12.47
CA ARG A 88 10.66 -6.92 12.63
C ARG A 88 10.01 -6.91 14.02
N ASN A 89 10.77 -6.68 15.08
CA ASN A 89 10.28 -6.86 16.46
C ASN A 89 9.93 -5.56 17.18
N LEU A 90 10.35 -4.40 16.65
CA LEU A 90 10.09 -3.10 17.28
C LEU A 90 9.46 -2.11 16.30
N VAL A 91 10.03 -1.94 15.11
CA VAL A 91 9.54 -0.94 14.13
C VAL A 91 8.23 -1.39 13.50
N GLU A 92 8.15 -2.63 13.02
CA GLU A 92 6.95 -3.26 12.46
C GLU A 92 5.73 -3.07 13.36
N PRO A 93 5.73 -3.50 14.64
CA PRO A 93 4.51 -3.43 15.44
C PRO A 93 4.09 -1.98 15.71
N ILE A 94 5.04 -1.06 15.87
CA ILE A 94 4.74 0.38 16.06
C ILE A 94 4.11 0.96 14.80
N PHE A 95 4.73 0.74 13.65
CA PHE A 95 4.30 1.33 12.39
C PHE A 95 3.00 0.67 11.90
N CYS A 96 2.90 -0.65 11.93
CA CYS A 96 1.70 -1.40 11.57
C CYS A 96 0.49 -0.99 12.42
N LYS A 97 0.67 -0.86 13.75
CA LYS A 97 -0.42 -0.39 14.62
C LYS A 97 -0.80 1.06 14.35
N SER A 98 0.16 1.92 13.99
CA SER A 98 -0.12 3.32 13.68
C SER A 98 -0.99 3.47 12.44
N VAL A 99 -0.69 2.77 11.33
CA VAL A 99 -1.47 2.83 10.09
C VAL A 99 -2.87 2.22 10.29
N GLN A 100 -2.96 1.08 10.98
CA GLN A 100 -4.24 0.44 11.32
C GLN A 100 -5.13 1.35 12.18
N THR A 101 -4.56 1.96 13.22
CA THR A 101 -5.31 2.87 14.11
C THR A 101 -5.76 4.11 13.35
N TYR A 102 -4.93 4.62 12.43
CA TYR A 102 -5.28 5.76 11.59
C TYR A 102 -6.39 5.42 10.59
N ALA A 103 -6.38 4.23 9.98
CA ALA A 103 -7.47 3.75 9.13
C ALA A 103 -8.80 3.67 9.89
N ILE A 104 -8.77 3.17 11.13
CA ILE A 104 -9.94 3.13 12.02
C ILE A 104 -10.43 4.56 12.33
N TRP A 105 -9.52 5.47 12.68
CA TRP A 105 -9.85 6.86 12.99
C TRP A 105 -10.49 7.60 11.80
N GLN A 106 -10.00 7.36 10.58
CA GLN A 106 -10.61 7.93 9.39
C GLN A 106 -12.03 7.43 9.15
N LYS A 107 -12.28 6.13 9.36
CA LYS A 107 -13.64 5.56 9.29
C LYS A 107 -14.58 6.22 10.29
N PHE A 108 -14.11 6.49 11.51
CA PHE A 108 -14.91 7.17 12.54
C PHE A 108 -15.19 8.65 12.21
N THR A 109 -14.26 9.33 11.53
CA THR A 109 -14.39 10.75 11.21
C THR A 109 -15.05 11.03 9.86
N ASN A 110 -15.47 10.00 9.12
CA ASN A 110 -15.95 10.10 7.73
C ASN A 110 -14.99 10.92 6.83
N GLN A 111 -13.68 10.85 7.11
CA GLN A 111 -12.70 11.34 6.15
C GLN A 111 -12.65 10.39 4.95
N ASP A 112 -12.48 10.95 3.76
CA ASP A 112 -12.26 10.14 2.57
C ASP A 112 -11.06 9.19 2.83
N PRO A 113 -11.18 7.88 2.54
CA PRO A 113 -10.11 6.90 2.75
C PRO A 113 -8.79 7.28 2.05
N TRP A 114 -8.89 8.18 1.08
CA TRP A 114 -7.85 8.68 0.18
C TRP A 114 -7.43 10.12 0.45
N SER A 115 -8.01 10.79 1.45
CA SER A 115 -7.58 12.15 1.79
C SER A 115 -6.23 12.07 2.52
N ALA A 116 -5.14 12.07 1.75
CA ALA A 116 -3.86 12.52 2.28
C ALA A 116 -4.06 13.97 2.77
N PRO A 117 -3.68 14.34 4.00
CA PRO A 117 -3.58 15.74 4.35
C PRO A 117 -2.47 16.32 3.49
N TYR A 118 -2.87 16.98 2.42
CA TYR A 118 -1.98 17.80 1.61
C TYR A 118 -1.27 18.76 2.56
N THR A 119 0.04 18.59 2.70
CA THR A 119 0.90 19.63 3.25
C THR A 119 0.88 20.77 2.24
N THR A 120 -0.14 21.62 2.33
CA THR A 120 -0.19 22.92 1.65
C THR A 120 0.93 23.76 2.23
N THR A 121 2.10 23.67 1.60
CA THR A 121 3.05 24.78 1.66
C THR A 121 2.32 25.98 1.05
N PRO A 122 2.23 27.14 1.73
CA PRO A 122 1.51 28.29 1.20
C PRO A 122 2.30 28.83 0.01
N ARG A 123 1.96 28.37 -1.20
CA ARG A 123 2.42 28.99 -2.43
C ARG A 123 1.35 29.97 -2.87
N THR A 124 1.55 31.22 -2.48
CA THR A 124 0.87 32.37 -3.07
C THR A 124 1.12 32.35 -4.58
N THR A 125 0.10 32.03 -5.36
CA THR A 125 -0.15 32.61 -6.69
C THR A 125 -1.54 32.20 -7.17
N THR A 126 -2.46 33.16 -7.07
CA THR A 126 -3.55 33.50 -8.01
C THR A 126 -3.68 32.59 -9.23
N THR A 127 -4.82 31.90 -9.38
CA THR A 127 -5.83 32.06 -10.47
C THR A 127 -6.92 30.99 -10.27
N THR A 128 -8.05 31.40 -9.74
CA THR A 128 -9.19 30.56 -9.38
C THR A 128 -10.12 30.42 -10.58
N GLN A 129 -9.96 29.39 -11.42
CA GLN A 129 -11.01 28.93 -12.37
C GLN A 129 -10.72 27.62 -13.12
N THR A 130 -9.48 27.10 -13.10
CA THR A 130 -9.10 25.84 -13.79
C THR A 130 -9.27 24.51 -13.02
N PRO A 131 -9.22 24.41 -11.68
CA PRO A 131 -9.15 23.11 -11.02
C PRO A 131 -10.42 22.25 -11.17
N LEU A 132 -11.61 22.87 -11.23
CA LEU A 132 -12.88 22.15 -11.32
C LEU A 132 -13.08 21.46 -12.67
N ASN A 133 -12.69 22.13 -13.77
CA ASN A 133 -12.83 21.57 -15.11
C ASN A 133 -11.88 20.39 -15.33
N TYR A 134 -10.67 20.45 -14.75
CA TYR A 134 -9.72 19.34 -14.76
C TYR A 134 -10.25 18.12 -14.01
N TYR A 135 -10.83 18.32 -12.83
CA TYR A 135 -11.38 17.23 -12.02
C TYR A 135 -12.59 16.56 -12.70
N LEU A 136 -13.48 17.36 -13.31
CA LEU A 136 -14.62 16.82 -14.07
C LEU A 136 -14.17 15.98 -15.27
N GLU A 137 -13.10 16.37 -15.95
CA GLU A 137 -12.59 15.60 -17.09
C GLU A 137 -11.93 14.28 -16.63
N LEU A 138 -11.22 14.29 -15.50
CA LEU A 138 -10.68 13.08 -14.89
C LEU A 138 -11.78 12.08 -14.48
N LEU A 139 -12.88 12.57 -13.92
CA LEU A 139 -14.03 11.71 -13.58
C LEU A 139 -14.63 11.04 -14.82
N ARG A 140 -14.80 11.81 -15.91
CA ARG A 140 -15.29 11.26 -17.19
C ARG A 140 -14.31 10.26 -17.82
N GLN A 141 -13.00 10.49 -17.72
CA GLN A 141 -12.00 9.54 -18.18
C GLN A 141 -12.09 8.22 -17.41
N ARG A 142 -12.19 8.28 -16.09
CA ARG A 142 -12.32 7.10 -15.23
C ARG A 142 -13.59 6.29 -15.55
N GLU A 143 -14.70 6.96 -15.79
CA GLU A 143 -15.98 6.32 -16.16
C GLU A 143 -15.86 5.59 -17.50
N ARG A 144 -15.22 6.21 -18.51
CA ARG A 144 -14.94 5.57 -19.80
C ARG A 144 -14.04 4.34 -19.65
N GLU A 145 -12.99 4.41 -18.84
CA GLU A 145 -12.11 3.27 -18.59
C GLU A 145 -12.82 2.13 -17.86
N TYR A 146 -13.70 2.44 -16.92
CA TYR A 146 -14.50 1.44 -16.22
C TYR A 146 -15.44 0.71 -17.17
N GLU A 147 -16.16 1.45 -18.03
CA GLU A 147 -17.03 0.84 -19.04
C GLU A 147 -16.24 0.02 -20.07
N LEU A 148 -15.05 0.46 -20.47
CA LEU A 148 -14.16 -0.32 -21.35
C LEU A 148 -13.72 -1.64 -20.72
N ARG A 149 -13.28 -1.62 -19.44
CA ARG A 149 -12.91 -2.84 -18.71
C ARG A 149 -14.09 -3.80 -18.61
N LYS A 150 -15.27 -3.27 -18.29
CA LYS A 150 -16.51 -4.05 -18.20
C LYS A 150 -16.90 -4.69 -19.53
N GLN A 151 -16.77 -3.97 -20.65
CA GLN A 151 -17.00 -4.52 -21.98
C GLN A 151 -15.97 -5.59 -22.35
N GLU A 152 -14.71 -5.39 -21.99
CA GLU A 152 -13.66 -6.37 -22.24
C GLU A 152 -13.86 -7.65 -21.43
N GLU A 153 -14.28 -7.55 -20.17
CA GLU A 153 -14.66 -8.69 -19.33
C GLU A 153 -15.86 -9.43 -19.89
N LEU A 154 -16.89 -8.70 -20.35
CA LEU A 154 -18.07 -9.29 -20.99
C LEU A 154 -17.65 -10.06 -22.25
N ARG A 155 -16.83 -9.47 -23.11
CA ARG A 155 -16.32 -10.09 -24.34
C ARG A 155 -15.49 -11.34 -24.03
N ARG A 156 -14.63 -11.30 -23.01
CA ARG A 156 -13.85 -12.47 -22.56
C ARG A 156 -14.76 -13.58 -22.04
N ARG A 157 -15.82 -13.22 -21.33
CA ARG A 157 -16.81 -14.18 -20.84
C ARG A 157 -17.59 -14.82 -22.00
N GLU A 158 -18.03 -14.04 -22.98
CA GLU A 158 -18.72 -14.55 -24.16
C GLU A 158 -17.82 -15.45 -25.02
N GLU A 159 -16.53 -15.13 -25.12
CA GLU A 159 -15.55 -15.98 -25.79
C GLU A 159 -15.36 -17.31 -25.05
N MET A 160 -15.19 -17.26 -23.73
CA MET A 160 -15.11 -18.45 -22.88
C MET A 160 -16.38 -19.31 -22.98
N GLU A 161 -17.57 -18.70 -23.00
CA GLU A 161 -18.84 -19.42 -23.17
C GLU A 161 -18.93 -20.11 -24.53
N ARG A 162 -18.49 -19.45 -25.61
CA ARG A 162 -18.41 -20.04 -26.96
C ARG A 162 -17.42 -21.21 -27.03
N GLU A 163 -16.24 -21.08 -26.44
CA GLU A 163 -15.25 -22.16 -26.38
C GLU A 163 -15.77 -23.35 -25.56
N ASN A 164 -16.42 -23.08 -24.43
CA ASN A 164 -17.02 -24.13 -23.61
C ASN A 164 -18.15 -24.85 -24.35
N GLU A 165 -18.97 -24.14 -25.12
CA GLU A 165 -20.00 -24.76 -25.95
C GLU A 165 -19.40 -25.64 -27.06
N LYS A 166 -18.35 -25.14 -27.73
CA LYS A 166 -17.60 -25.94 -28.73
C LYS A 166 -17.04 -27.21 -28.12
N PHE A 167 -16.41 -27.11 -26.96
CA PHE A 167 -15.88 -28.26 -26.23
C PHE A 167 -16.99 -29.27 -25.89
N ARG A 168 -18.17 -28.83 -25.45
CA ARG A 168 -19.32 -29.72 -25.21
C ARG A 168 -19.75 -30.46 -26.47
N GLN A 169 -19.79 -29.79 -27.62
CA GLN A 169 -20.15 -30.42 -28.89
C GLN A 169 -19.13 -31.48 -29.30
N GLU A 170 -17.83 -31.17 -29.22
CA GLU A 170 -16.75 -32.11 -29.51
C GLU A 170 -16.77 -33.31 -28.56
N TRP A 171 -17.01 -33.07 -27.27
CA TRP A 171 -17.15 -34.12 -26.27
C TRP A 171 -18.33 -35.05 -26.57
N ASN A 172 -19.49 -34.50 -26.92
CA ASN A 172 -20.67 -35.29 -27.26
C ASN A 172 -20.41 -36.16 -28.51
N LEU A 173 -19.74 -35.61 -29.53
CA LEU A 173 -19.36 -36.36 -30.72
C LEU A 173 -18.39 -37.51 -30.38
N TYR A 174 -17.38 -37.23 -29.56
CA TYR A 174 -16.43 -38.24 -29.10
C TYR A 174 -17.13 -39.39 -28.36
N GLN A 175 -18.09 -39.08 -27.49
CA GLN A 175 -18.88 -40.10 -26.79
C GLN A 175 -19.71 -40.96 -27.75
N GLN A 176 -20.31 -40.36 -28.78
CA GLN A 176 -21.06 -41.11 -29.80
C GLN A 176 -20.16 -42.04 -30.61
N LEU A 177 -19.00 -41.55 -31.07
CA LEU A 177 -18.02 -42.35 -31.80
C LEU A 177 -17.50 -43.52 -30.95
N LYS A 178 -17.22 -43.27 -29.67
CA LYS A 178 -16.81 -44.31 -28.72
C LYS A 178 -17.90 -45.38 -28.56
N LYS A 179 -19.16 -44.96 -28.43
CA LYS A 179 -20.30 -45.89 -28.31
C LYS A 179 -20.46 -46.75 -29.56
N GLN A 180 -20.41 -46.14 -30.76
CA GLN A 180 -20.45 -46.89 -32.02
C GLN A 180 -19.32 -47.91 -32.11
N LYS A 181 -18.08 -47.53 -31.76
CA LYS A 181 -16.95 -48.45 -31.77
C LYS A 181 -17.17 -49.68 -30.87
N MET A 182 -17.74 -49.49 -29.68
CA MET A 182 -18.07 -50.61 -28.78
C MET A 182 -19.24 -51.47 -29.26
N GLU A 183 -20.10 -50.96 -30.16
CA GLU A 183 -21.18 -51.75 -30.77
C GLU A 183 -20.70 -52.59 -31.97
N PHE A 184 -19.52 -52.29 -32.53
CA PHE A 184 -18.90 -53.00 -33.65
C PHE A 184 -17.78 -53.99 -33.25
N GLU A 185 -17.38 -54.01 -31.97
CA GLU A 185 -16.46 -55.00 -31.36
C GLU A 185 -17.25 -56.12 -30.68
#